data_AF-A0A1V1P466-F1
#
_entry.id   AF-A0A1V1P466-F1
#
_cell.length_a   1.000
_cell.length_b   1.000
_cell.length_c   1.000
_cell.angle_alpha   90.00
_cell.angle_beta   90.00
_cell.angle_gamma   90.00
#
_symmetry.space_group_name_H-M   'P 1'
#
loop_
_entity.id
_entity.type
_entity.pdbx_description
1 polymer ?
#
loop_
_entity_poly.entity_id
_entity_poly.type
_entity_poly.pdbx_seq_one_letter_code
_entity_poly.pdbx_strand_id
1 'polypeptide(L)'
;MIDYRKAVLLFWLVFFVWMPVFQAGFIWDDDTFLTQNPLIQSDKGIIQCWISLDAPDYLPLTFTSLWIEWRLWENNASGYHITNVWIHLMTCIAIACVFHRLNWPGGWIAAMLYAVHPVNVESVAWITQRKNVLCFFFTLLTILTYIGVSQKNRNKVYFFLEFFLPAPC
;
A
#
# COMPACT_ATOMS: atom_id res chain seq x y z
N MET A 1 -11.28 -19.76 2.53
CA MET A 1 -11.79 -18.93 1.42
C MET A 1 -12.03 -17.52 1.96
N ILE A 2 -11.51 -16.49 1.29
CA ILE A 2 -11.81 -15.09 1.65
C ILE A 2 -13.31 -14.86 1.44
N ASP A 3 -13.98 -14.42 2.49
CA ASP A 3 -15.41 -14.12 2.45
C ASP A 3 -15.63 -12.80 1.69
N TYR A 4 -16.17 -12.89 0.46
CA TYR A 4 -16.37 -11.73 -0.40
C TYR A 4 -17.30 -10.68 0.23
N ARG A 5 -18.24 -11.09 1.09
CA ARG A 5 -19.15 -10.15 1.78
C ARG A 5 -18.37 -9.28 2.76
N LYS A 6 -17.42 -9.89 3.47
CA LYS A 6 -16.53 -9.17 4.39
C LYS A 6 -15.53 -8.28 3.65
N ALA A 7 -15.04 -8.72 2.50
CA ALA A 7 -14.19 -7.90 1.63
C ALA A 7 -14.91 -6.64 1.13
N VAL A 8 -16.17 -6.80 0.67
CA VAL A 8 -17.01 -5.67 0.25
C VAL A 8 -17.31 -4.73 1.41
N LEU A 9 -17.63 -5.27 2.60
CA LEU A 9 -17.84 -4.44 3.80
C LEU A 9 -16.57 -3.64 4.15
N LEU A 10 -15.40 -4.28 4.11
CA LEU A 10 -14.12 -3.62 4.37
C LEU A 10 -13.82 -2.53 3.34
N PHE A 11 -14.10 -2.77 2.06
CA PHE A 11 -13.97 -1.76 1.00
C PHE A 11 -14.79 -0.52 1.33
N TRP A 12 -16.08 -0.67 1.62
CA TRP A 12 -16.95 0.45 1.95
C TRP A 12 -16.54 1.16 3.23
N LEU A 13 -16.11 0.40 4.25
CA LEU A 13 -15.59 0.96 5.50
C LEU A 13 -14.38 1.86 5.24
N VAL A 14 -13.39 1.38 4.48
CA VAL A 14 -12.22 2.18 4.09
C VAL A 14 -12.65 3.39 3.28
N PHE A 15 -13.50 3.21 2.27
CA PHE A 15 -13.97 4.30 1.42
C PHE A 15 -14.59 5.44 2.23
N PHE A 16 -15.54 5.15 3.13
CA PHE A 16 -16.24 6.19 3.89
C PHE A 16 -15.37 6.83 4.97
N VAL A 17 -14.53 6.05 5.67
CA VAL A 17 -13.67 6.59 6.73
C VAL A 17 -12.58 7.49 6.14
N TRP A 18 -12.05 7.14 4.97
CA TRP A 18 -10.95 7.88 4.34
C TRP A 18 -11.41 8.89 3.29
N MET A 19 -12.71 8.97 2.99
CA MET A 19 -13.26 9.98 2.07
C MET A 19 -12.77 11.42 2.32
N PRO A 20 -12.59 11.89 3.58
CA PRO A 20 -12.09 13.25 3.82
C PRO A 20 -10.71 13.54 3.23
N VAL A 21 -9.85 12.53 3.01
CA VAL A 21 -8.51 12.76 2.45
C VAL A 21 -8.54 13.26 1.02
N PHE A 22 -9.65 13.07 0.28
CA PHE A 22 -9.78 13.61 -1.07
C PHE A 22 -9.98 15.12 -1.11
N GLN A 23 -10.30 15.73 0.03
CA GLN A 23 -10.36 17.18 0.20
C GLN A 23 -9.04 17.75 0.74
N ALA A 24 -8.09 16.89 1.13
CA ALA A 24 -6.76 17.31 1.51
C ALA A 24 -5.96 17.69 0.26
N GLY A 25 -5.04 18.64 0.44
CA GLY A 25 -4.03 18.98 -0.55
C GLY A 25 -2.68 18.35 -0.18
N PHE A 26 -1.63 18.85 -0.82
CA PHE A 26 -0.25 18.57 -0.40
C PHE A 26 0.00 19.16 0.99
N ILE A 27 0.56 18.36 1.90
CA ILE A 27 0.85 18.76 3.28
C ILE A 27 2.28 18.43 3.66
N TRP A 28 2.79 19.14 4.67
CA TRP A 28 4.11 18.92 5.26
C TRP A 28 5.21 18.94 4.17
N ASP A 29 5.97 17.87 3.99
CA ASP A 29 7.09 17.80 3.05
C ASP A 29 6.70 17.26 1.66
N ASP A 30 5.41 17.18 1.34
CA ASP A 30 4.93 16.86 -0.01
C ASP A 30 5.50 17.85 -1.05
N ASP A 31 5.86 19.05 -0.64
CA ASP A 31 6.60 19.98 -1.47
C ASP A 31 7.98 19.44 -1.84
N THR A 32 8.77 19.06 -0.85
CA THR A 32 10.17 18.67 -0.96
C THR A 32 10.34 17.31 -1.62
N PHE A 33 9.46 16.35 -1.30
CA PHE A 33 9.57 14.98 -1.78
C PHE A 33 8.81 14.73 -3.08
N LEU A 34 7.80 15.54 -3.41
CA LEU A 34 6.95 15.34 -4.58
C LEU A 34 6.93 16.58 -5.49
N THR A 35 6.28 17.68 -5.09
CA THR A 35 5.90 18.73 -6.05
C THR A 35 7.05 19.60 -6.53
N GLN A 36 8.11 19.75 -5.73
CA GLN A 36 9.34 20.50 -6.07
C GLN A 36 10.55 19.59 -6.24
N ASN A 37 10.37 18.26 -6.20
CA ASN A 37 11.46 17.31 -6.29
C ASN A 37 11.93 17.11 -7.74
N PRO A 38 13.15 17.52 -8.12
CA PRO A 38 13.65 17.36 -9.49
C PRO A 38 13.75 15.89 -9.92
N LEU A 39 13.98 14.97 -8.99
CA LEU A 39 13.99 13.53 -9.25
C LEU A 39 12.61 13.04 -9.64
N ILE A 40 11.55 13.59 -9.05
CA ILE A 40 10.20 13.26 -9.45
C ILE A 40 9.86 13.95 -10.77
N GLN A 41 10.16 15.21 -10.97
CA GLN A 41 9.77 15.91 -12.21
C GLN A 41 10.53 15.45 -13.46
N SER A 42 11.77 14.97 -13.33
CA SER A 42 12.61 14.54 -14.45
C SER A 42 12.14 13.23 -15.10
N ASP A 43 12.09 13.17 -16.44
CA ASP A 43 11.78 11.94 -17.21
C ASP A 43 12.77 10.80 -16.93
N LYS A 44 14.02 11.12 -16.60
CA LYS A 44 15.04 10.12 -16.23
C LYS A 44 15.10 9.87 -14.72
N GLY A 45 14.22 10.53 -13.98
CA GLY A 45 14.11 10.46 -12.53
C GLY A 45 13.94 9.05 -12.01
N ILE A 46 13.23 8.18 -12.74
CA ILE A 46 13.00 6.79 -12.33
C ILE A 46 14.29 6.02 -12.08
N ILE A 47 15.32 6.18 -12.91
CA ILE A 47 16.61 5.51 -12.69
C ILE A 47 17.31 6.13 -11.48
N GLN A 48 17.29 7.46 -11.40
CA GLN A 48 17.94 8.23 -10.34
C GLN A 48 17.38 7.90 -8.95
N CYS A 49 16.08 7.57 -8.85
CA CYS A 49 15.44 7.12 -7.60
C CYS A 49 16.13 5.89 -6.98
N TRP A 50 16.81 5.05 -7.79
CA TRP A 50 17.45 3.81 -7.35
C TRP A 50 18.96 3.88 -7.23
N ILE A 51 19.61 4.85 -7.87
CA ILE A 51 21.08 4.92 -7.95
C ILE A 51 21.67 6.18 -7.35
N SER A 52 20.86 7.22 -7.13
CA SER A 52 21.33 8.49 -6.59
C SER A 52 21.01 8.63 -5.10
N LEU A 53 21.85 9.40 -4.42
CA LEU A 53 21.66 9.87 -3.04
C LEU A 53 21.27 11.36 -2.98
N ASP A 54 20.90 11.95 -4.12
CA ASP A 54 20.51 13.38 -4.21
C ASP A 54 19.15 13.67 -3.54
N ALA A 55 18.38 12.63 -3.21
CA ALA A 55 17.11 12.77 -2.51
C ALA A 55 17.30 13.03 -1.00
N PRO A 56 16.38 13.73 -0.34
CA PRO A 56 16.44 13.95 1.12
C PRO A 56 16.54 12.65 1.92
N ASP A 57 15.76 11.64 1.53
CA ASP A 57 15.82 10.28 2.06
C ASP A 57 15.95 9.28 0.91
N TYR A 58 16.69 8.18 1.11
CA TYR A 58 16.77 7.10 0.13
C TYR A 58 15.55 6.18 0.19
N LEU A 59 14.53 6.49 -0.61
CA LEU A 59 13.23 5.80 -0.64
C LEU A 59 12.84 5.35 -2.07
N PRO A 60 13.59 4.42 -2.69
CA PRO A 60 13.47 4.09 -4.12
C PRO A 60 12.08 3.62 -4.55
N LEU A 61 11.43 2.77 -3.74
CA LEU A 61 10.08 2.28 -4.04
C LEU A 61 9.01 3.37 -3.92
N THR A 62 9.10 4.20 -2.88
CA THR A 62 8.19 5.33 -2.69
C THR A 62 8.33 6.31 -3.84
N PHE A 63 9.56 6.73 -4.18
CA PHE A 63 9.79 7.62 -5.30
C PHE A 63 9.45 7.02 -6.64
N THR A 64 9.64 5.72 -6.85
CA THR A 64 9.15 5.05 -8.06
C THR A 64 7.64 5.20 -8.19
N SER A 65 6.89 4.98 -7.11
CA SER A 65 5.43 5.13 -7.13
C SER A 65 5.00 6.58 -7.40
N LEU A 66 5.63 7.55 -6.72
CA LEU A 66 5.36 8.97 -6.89
C LEU A 66 5.79 9.49 -8.26
N TRP A 67 6.87 8.96 -8.83
CA TRP A 67 7.34 9.28 -10.18
C TRP A 67 6.32 8.84 -11.22
N ILE A 68 5.78 7.62 -11.10
CA ILE A 68 4.72 7.14 -12.00
C ILE A 68 3.48 8.04 -11.88
N GLU A 69 3.04 8.32 -10.67
CA GLU A 69 1.85 9.14 -10.42
C GLU A 69 2.00 10.59 -10.85
N TRP A 70 3.19 11.17 -10.77
CA TRP A 70 3.45 12.51 -11.30
C TRP A 70 3.11 12.61 -12.79
N ARG A 71 3.27 11.54 -13.57
CA ARG A 71 2.91 11.53 -15.00
C ARG A 71 1.41 11.38 -15.23
N LEU A 72 0.66 11.00 -14.20
CA LEU A 72 -0.79 10.78 -14.27
C LEU A 72 -1.56 11.96 -13.69
N TRP A 73 -1.05 12.54 -12.61
CA TRP A 73 -1.79 13.47 -11.76
C TRP A 73 -1.11 14.84 -11.63
N GLU A 74 0.20 14.95 -11.83
CA GLU A 74 0.97 16.19 -11.65
C GLU A 74 0.62 16.91 -10.33
N ASN A 75 0.04 18.12 -10.40
CA ASN A 75 -0.34 18.91 -9.23
C ASN A 75 -1.73 18.55 -8.66
N ASN A 76 -2.33 17.45 -9.09
CA ASN A 76 -3.63 16.99 -8.57
C ASN A 76 -3.43 16.03 -7.38
N ALA A 77 -3.47 16.59 -6.16
CA ALA A 77 -3.33 15.84 -4.91
C ALA A 77 -4.31 14.66 -4.78
N SER A 78 -5.54 14.78 -5.32
CA SER A 78 -6.57 13.74 -5.20
C SER A 78 -6.13 12.41 -5.80
N GLY A 79 -5.37 12.42 -6.91
CA GLY A 79 -4.84 11.21 -7.53
C GLY A 79 -3.91 10.42 -6.60
N TYR A 80 -3.05 11.12 -5.87
CA TYR A 80 -2.13 10.52 -4.90
C TYR A 80 -2.84 9.97 -3.68
N HIS A 81 -3.86 10.68 -3.19
CA HIS A 81 -4.69 10.20 -2.08
C HIS A 81 -5.46 8.93 -2.46
N ILE A 82 -5.97 8.83 -3.71
CA ILE A 82 -6.61 7.60 -4.21
C ILE A 82 -5.66 6.42 -4.10
N THR A 83 -4.41 6.59 -4.55
CA THR A 83 -3.41 5.53 -4.47
C THR A 83 -3.08 5.16 -3.02
N ASN A 84 -2.91 6.13 -2.12
CA ASN A 84 -2.65 5.85 -0.70
C ASN A 84 -3.80 5.05 -0.06
N VAL A 85 -5.05 5.46 -0.27
CA VAL A 85 -6.23 4.77 0.24
C VAL A 85 -6.35 3.37 -0.36
N TRP A 86 -6.01 3.21 -1.65
CA TRP A 86 -5.99 1.90 -2.29
C TRP A 86 -4.93 0.96 -1.69
N ILE A 87 -3.70 1.45 -1.50
CA ILE A 87 -2.64 0.66 -0.83
C ILE A 87 -3.07 0.31 0.59
N HIS A 88 -3.67 1.24 1.35
CA HIS A 88 -4.21 0.99 2.68
C HIS A 88 -5.27 -0.12 2.69
N LEU A 89 -6.20 -0.10 1.73
CA LEU A 89 -7.18 -1.18 1.56
C LEU A 89 -6.49 -2.52 1.28
N MET A 90 -5.52 -2.56 0.38
CA MET A 90 -4.75 -3.78 0.07
C MET A 90 -4.01 -4.30 1.30
N THR A 91 -3.46 -3.42 2.13
CA THR A 91 -2.87 -3.75 3.42
C THR A 91 -3.90 -4.37 4.37
N CYS A 92 -5.10 -3.79 4.49
CA CYS A 92 -6.17 -4.36 5.32
C CYS A 92 -6.58 -5.77 4.85
N ILE A 93 -6.68 -5.99 3.54
CA ILE A 93 -6.95 -7.32 2.97
C ILE A 93 -5.80 -8.28 3.28
N ALA A 94 -4.55 -7.85 3.12
CA ALA A 94 -3.38 -8.66 3.44
C ALA A 94 -3.35 -9.08 4.92
N ILE A 95 -3.75 -8.20 5.85
CA ILE A 95 -3.93 -8.55 7.27
C ILE A 95 -4.95 -9.69 7.41
N ALA A 96 -6.14 -9.55 6.83
CA ALA A 96 -7.17 -10.60 6.91
C ALA A 96 -6.66 -11.94 6.34
N CYS A 97 -5.90 -11.90 5.24
CA CYS A 97 -5.26 -13.07 4.64
C CYS A 97 -4.24 -13.72 5.58
N VAL A 98 -3.38 -12.94 6.26
CA VAL A 98 -2.36 -13.47 7.17
C VAL A 98 -3.04 -14.22 8.31
N PHE A 99 -4.01 -13.60 8.96
CA PHE A 99 -4.75 -14.23 10.06
C PHE A 99 -5.52 -15.47 9.60
N HIS A 100 -6.08 -15.47 8.39
CA HIS A 100 -6.72 -16.64 7.81
C HIS A 100 -5.73 -17.80 7.63
N ARG A 101 -4.52 -17.54 7.10
CA ARG A 101 -3.47 -18.55 6.90
C ARG A 101 -2.90 -19.10 8.22
N LEU A 102 -2.99 -18.32 9.30
CA LEU A 102 -2.62 -18.73 10.66
C LEU A 102 -3.74 -19.46 11.40
N ASN A 103 -4.91 -19.70 10.77
CA ASN A 103 -6.09 -20.30 11.39
C ASN A 103 -6.59 -19.55 12.64
N TRP A 104 -6.34 -18.23 12.72
CA TRP A 104 -6.78 -17.42 13.85
C TRP A 104 -8.19 -16.85 13.62
N PRO A 105 -9.16 -17.13 14.51
CA PRO A 105 -10.50 -16.55 14.40
C PRO A 105 -10.45 -15.05 14.72
N GLY A 106 -10.75 -14.20 13.74
CA GLY A 106 -10.83 -12.74 13.94
C GLY A 106 -10.02 -11.88 12.96
N GLY A 107 -9.40 -12.47 11.93
CA GLY A 107 -8.61 -11.70 10.95
C GLY A 107 -9.33 -10.52 10.30
N TRP A 108 -10.63 -10.65 10.05
CA TRP A 108 -11.46 -9.55 9.51
C TRP A 108 -11.68 -8.43 10.51
N ILE A 109 -11.82 -8.75 11.81
CA ILE A 109 -11.96 -7.76 12.87
C ILE A 109 -10.65 -6.98 12.99
N ALA A 110 -9.50 -7.69 12.99
CA ALA A 110 -8.19 -7.04 13.00
C ALA A 110 -7.98 -6.11 11.79
N ALA A 111 -8.37 -6.56 10.59
CA ALA A 111 -8.32 -5.74 9.38
C ALA A 111 -9.21 -4.49 9.47
N MET A 112 -10.45 -4.63 9.96
CA MET A 112 -11.37 -3.49 10.13
C MET A 112 -10.89 -2.52 11.22
N LEU A 113 -10.35 -3.02 12.33
CA LEU A 113 -9.76 -2.19 13.37
C LEU A 113 -8.58 -1.39 12.82
N TYR A 114 -7.67 -2.03 12.08
CA TYR A 114 -6.57 -1.33 11.40
C TYR A 114 -7.10 -0.31 10.38
N ALA A 115 -8.12 -0.67 9.59
CA ALA A 115 -8.69 0.21 8.58
C ALA A 115 -9.15 1.56 9.15
N VAL A 116 -9.71 1.59 10.37
CA VAL A 116 -10.28 2.79 11.00
C VAL A 116 -9.38 3.43 12.05
N HIS A 117 -8.23 2.82 12.36
CA HIS A 117 -7.40 3.26 13.47
C HIS A 117 -6.77 4.64 13.20
N PRO A 118 -6.92 5.63 14.10
CA PRO A 118 -6.44 7.00 13.87
C PRO A 118 -4.92 7.11 13.72
N VAL A 119 -4.14 6.16 14.25
CA VAL A 119 -2.68 6.08 14.04
C VAL A 119 -2.29 6.06 12.55
N ASN A 120 -3.17 5.56 11.68
CA ASN A 120 -2.91 5.45 10.26
C ASN A 120 -3.10 6.79 9.53
N VAL A 121 -3.68 7.82 10.17
CA VAL A 121 -3.98 9.11 9.53
C VAL A 121 -2.70 9.72 8.96
N GLU A 122 -1.63 9.71 9.73
CA GLU A 122 -0.33 10.21 9.26
C GLU A 122 0.18 9.42 8.06
N SER A 123 0.03 8.09 8.06
CA SER A 123 0.56 7.24 6.97
C SER A 123 -0.28 7.26 5.70
N VAL A 124 -1.58 7.47 5.80
CA VAL A 124 -2.52 7.37 4.66
C VAL A 124 -2.86 8.75 4.10
N ALA A 125 -3.09 9.75 4.95
CA ALA A 125 -3.51 11.08 4.50
C ALA A 125 -2.34 11.91 3.94
N TRP A 126 -1.14 11.78 4.50
CA TRP A 126 0.06 12.46 4.00
C TRP A 126 0.64 11.69 2.81
N ILE A 127 0.80 12.35 1.66
CA ILE A 127 1.12 11.67 0.40
C ILE A 127 2.48 10.99 0.48
N THR A 128 3.53 11.67 0.95
CA THR A 128 4.90 11.13 1.00
C THR A 128 5.10 10.11 2.11
N GLN A 129 4.29 10.14 3.17
CA GLN A 129 4.31 9.12 4.24
C GLN A 129 3.82 7.74 3.80
N ARG A 130 3.40 7.62 2.53
CA ARG A 130 3.20 6.35 1.83
C ARG A 130 4.33 5.34 2.07
N LYS A 131 5.57 5.79 2.30
CA LYS A 131 6.72 4.94 2.67
C LYS A 131 6.36 3.93 3.77
N ASN A 132 5.59 4.33 4.78
CA ASN A 132 5.16 3.46 5.87
C ASN A 132 4.11 2.42 5.41
N VAL A 133 3.10 2.86 4.66
CA VAL A 133 2.02 1.97 4.20
C VAL A 133 2.56 0.91 3.23
N LEU A 134 3.44 1.31 2.31
CA LEU A 134 4.13 0.38 1.39
C LEU A 134 5.00 -0.63 2.14
N CYS A 135 5.81 -0.16 3.10
CA CYS A 135 6.67 -1.03 3.90
C CYS A 135 5.85 -2.11 4.62
N PHE A 136 4.76 -1.70 5.29
CA PHE A 136 3.90 -2.65 5.98
C PHE A 136 3.18 -3.60 5.03
N PHE A 137 2.68 -3.11 3.89
CA PHE A 137 2.08 -3.95 2.85
C PHE A 137 3.03 -5.05 2.38
N PHE A 138 4.25 -4.69 1.97
CA PHE A 138 5.24 -5.66 1.49
C PHE A 138 5.73 -6.61 2.61
N THR A 139 5.74 -6.15 3.85
CA THR A 139 6.01 -7.02 5.01
C THR A 139 4.94 -8.11 5.13
N LEU A 140 3.66 -7.75 5.02
CA LEU A 140 2.57 -8.72 5.05
C LEU A 140 2.62 -9.69 3.85
N LEU A 141 2.96 -9.20 2.65
CA LEU A 141 3.18 -10.07 1.48
C LEU A 141 4.30 -11.09 1.73
N THR A 142 5.39 -10.65 2.36
CA THR A 142 6.52 -11.51 2.74
C THR A 142 6.08 -12.58 3.74
N ILE A 143 5.26 -12.22 4.74
CA ILE A 143 4.71 -13.17 5.70
C ILE A 143 3.80 -14.18 5.01
N LEU A 144 2.91 -13.72 4.11
CA LEU A 144 1.99 -14.59 3.37
C LEU A 144 2.71 -15.59 2.48
N THR A 145 3.75 -15.14 1.78
CA THR A 145 4.59 -15.99 0.92
C THR A 145 5.39 -16.99 1.77
N TYR A 146 5.96 -16.56 2.90
CA TYR A 146 6.65 -17.44 3.83
C TYR A 146 5.75 -18.55 4.38
N ILE A 147 4.54 -18.20 4.86
CA ILE A 147 3.56 -19.18 5.33
C ILE A 147 3.13 -20.13 4.20
N GLY A 148 2.95 -19.60 2.98
CA GLY A 148 2.60 -20.42 1.82
C GLY A 148 3.67 -21.47 1.49
N VAL A 149 4.94 -21.07 1.54
CA VAL A 149 6.08 -21.98 1.30
C VAL A 149 6.24 -22.99 2.44
N SER A 150 5.96 -22.63 3.70
CA SER A 150 6.09 -23.56 4.82
C SER A 150 4.97 -24.60 4.88
N GLN A 151 3.76 -24.25 4.43
CA GLN A 151 2.59 -25.14 4.42
C GLN A 151 2.57 -26.11 3.22
N LYS A 152 3.15 -25.73 2.07
CA LYS A 152 3.22 -26.56 0.85
C LYS A 152 4.63 -27.11 0.68
N ASN A 153 4.84 -28.42 0.90
CA ASN A 153 6.09 -29.12 0.59
C ASN A 153 6.26 -29.34 -0.94
N ARG A 154 6.19 -28.28 -1.78
CA ARG A 154 6.37 -28.35 -3.24
C ARG A 154 6.76 -27.00 -3.89
N ASN A 155 7.85 -27.04 -4.66
CA ASN A 155 8.45 -26.13 -5.66
C ASN A 155 8.14 -24.62 -5.62
N LYS A 156 9.18 -23.86 -5.27
CA LYS A 156 9.24 -22.44 -4.90
C LYS A 156 8.95 -21.40 -6.01
N VAL A 157 8.65 -21.80 -7.25
CA VAL A 157 8.76 -20.90 -8.42
C VAL A 157 7.41 -20.36 -8.94
N TYR A 158 6.27 -20.96 -8.61
CA TYR A 158 4.97 -20.58 -9.20
C TYR A 158 4.01 -19.78 -8.28
N PHE A 159 4.43 -19.41 -7.07
CA PHE A 159 3.52 -18.88 -6.04
C PHE A 159 3.04 -17.43 -6.29
N PHE A 160 3.79 -16.61 -7.04
CA PHE A 160 3.41 -15.20 -7.29
C PHE A 160 2.12 -15.06 -8.11
N LEU A 161 1.79 -16.03 -8.97
CA LEU A 161 0.56 -16.01 -9.78
C LEU A 161 -0.68 -16.51 -9.03
N GLU A 162 -0.50 -17.35 -8.01
CA GLU A 162 -1.59 -17.82 -7.13
C GLU A 162 -2.00 -16.77 -6.06
N PHE A 163 -1.32 -15.62 -5.98
CA PHE A 163 -1.59 -14.59 -4.97
C PHE A 163 -2.90 -13.82 -5.25
N PHE A 164 -3.30 -13.69 -6.52
CA PHE A 164 -4.56 -13.04 -6.95
C PHE A 164 -5.68 -14.02 -7.28
N LEU A 165 -5.37 -15.28 -7.56
CA LEU A 165 -6.38 -16.29 -7.72
C LEU A 165 -6.64 -16.91 -6.35
N PRO A 166 -7.88 -16.84 -5.81
CA PRO A 166 -8.20 -17.60 -4.62
C PRO A 166 -7.91 -19.05 -4.96
N ALA A 167 -6.85 -19.62 -4.39
CA ALA A 167 -6.50 -21.01 -4.63
C ALA A 167 -7.77 -21.84 -4.40
N PRO A 168 -8.32 -22.50 -5.44
CA PRO A 168 -9.39 -23.44 -5.24
C PRO A 168 -8.77 -24.61 -4.47
N CYS A 169 -9.41 -24.98 -3.38
CA CYS A 169 -9.38 -26.37 -2.97
C CYS A 169 -10.12 -27.19 -4.05
#